data_AF-A0A2S6GYF1-F1
#
_entry.id   AF-A0A2S6GYF1-F1
#
_cell.length_a   1.000
_cell.length_b   1.000
_cell.length_c   1.000
_cell.angle_alpha   90.00
_cell.angle_beta   90.00
_cell.angle_gamma   90.00
#
_symmetry.space_group_name_H-M   'P 1'
#
loop_
_entity.id
_entity.type
_entity.pdbx_description
1 polymer ?
#
loop_
_entity_poly.entity_id
_entity_poly.type
_entity_poly.pdbx_seq_one_letter_code
_entity_poly.pdbx_strand_id
1 'polypeptide(L)'
;MAQEPATSAVPFREWPGWGRDWNVPPVPGEMVERWQDAYRRFGQAYEGTAKRPPGDVGAAKEMADASWNVAVLWREIAGTAGLPWWLLAGLNAAAQAFEQQARDWHARSRIDVDVIPGHPRARRDSGRR
;
A
#
# COMPACT_ATOMS: atom_id res chain seq x y z
N MET A 1 22.28 -46.85 -24.72
CA MET A 1 21.01 -46.64 -23.99
C MET A 1 21.37 -46.37 -22.54
N ALA A 2 21.32 -45.09 -22.12
CA ALA A 2 21.56 -44.69 -20.74
C ALA A 2 20.21 -44.35 -20.09
N GLN A 3 19.99 -44.89 -18.90
CA GLN A 3 18.74 -44.83 -18.17
C GLN A 3 18.73 -43.56 -17.31
N GLU A 4 17.78 -42.67 -17.53
CA GLU A 4 17.63 -41.43 -16.76
C GLU A 4 17.21 -41.75 -15.31
N PRO A 5 17.74 -41.04 -14.28
CA PRO A 5 17.26 -41.19 -12.92
C PRO A 5 15.89 -40.53 -12.80
N ALA A 6 14.89 -41.32 -12.39
CA ALA A 6 13.55 -40.84 -12.12
C ALA A 6 13.58 -39.78 -11.00
N THR A 7 13.42 -38.52 -11.39
CA THR A 7 13.15 -37.42 -10.48
C THR A 7 11.82 -37.72 -9.80
N SER A 8 11.87 -38.23 -8.57
CA SER A 8 10.70 -38.41 -7.71
C SER A 8 10.21 -37.02 -7.32
N ALA A 9 9.41 -36.42 -8.20
CA ALA A 9 8.66 -35.22 -7.90
C ALA A 9 7.60 -35.63 -6.87
N VAL A 10 7.86 -35.32 -5.60
CA VAL A 10 6.87 -35.48 -4.55
C VAL A 10 5.66 -34.63 -4.96
N PRO A 11 4.48 -35.23 -5.19
CA PRO A 11 3.31 -34.46 -5.54
C PRO A 11 3.02 -33.50 -4.37
N PHE A 12 2.68 -32.25 -4.70
CA PHE A 12 2.32 -31.16 -3.77
C PHE A 12 1.31 -31.55 -2.66
N ARG A 13 0.66 -32.70 -2.81
CA ARG A 13 -0.35 -33.28 -1.93
C ARG A 13 0.19 -33.95 -0.65
N GLU A 14 1.50 -34.19 -0.53
CA GLU A 14 2.07 -35.02 0.57
C GLU A 14 2.92 -34.26 1.59
N TRP A 15 2.73 -32.95 1.74
CA TRP A 15 3.35 -32.25 2.87
C TRP A 15 2.63 -32.62 4.19
N PRO A 16 3.34 -33.10 5.22
CA PRO A 16 2.72 -33.46 6.50
C PRO A 16 2.26 -32.17 7.19
N GLY A 17 0.94 -31.97 7.27
CA GLY A 17 0.32 -30.81 7.93
C GLY A 17 -0.85 -30.17 7.19
N TRP A 18 -1.10 -30.53 5.93
CA TRP A 18 -2.16 -29.92 5.10
C TRP A 18 -3.52 -30.63 5.24
N GLY A 19 -3.82 -31.08 6.46
CA GLY A 19 -5.02 -31.85 6.80
C GLY A 19 -6.23 -30.97 7.08
N ARG A 20 -7.08 -30.81 6.05
CA ARG A 20 -8.56 -30.79 6.07
C ARG A 20 -9.39 -29.86 6.98
N ASP A 21 -8.82 -29.09 7.89
CA ASP A 21 -9.55 -28.10 8.70
C ASP A 21 -9.03 -26.68 8.43
N TRP A 22 -9.27 -26.15 7.22
CA TRP A 22 -9.11 -24.71 6.94
C TRP A 22 -10.22 -23.90 7.59
N ASN A 23 -10.47 -24.11 8.88
CA ASN A 23 -11.35 -23.25 9.64
C ASN A 23 -10.59 -21.95 9.94
N VAL A 24 -10.35 -21.16 8.89
CA VAL A 24 -9.86 -19.78 9.05
C VAL A 24 -10.91 -19.09 9.90
N PRO A 25 -10.56 -18.61 11.11
CA PRO A 25 -11.52 -17.93 11.95
C PRO A 25 -12.14 -16.80 11.13
N PRO A 26 -13.48 -16.67 11.12
CA PRO A 26 -14.12 -15.62 10.37
C PRO A 26 -13.61 -14.29 10.91
N VAL A 27 -12.98 -13.48 10.04
CA VAL A 27 -12.75 -12.08 10.34
C VAL A 27 -14.14 -11.46 10.58
N PRO A 28 -14.34 -10.70 11.68
CA PRO A 28 -15.63 -10.08 11.96
C PRO A 28 -16.14 -9.29 10.75
N GLY A 29 -17.40 -9.49 10.35
CA GLY A 29 -17.98 -8.86 9.16
C GLY A 29 -17.86 -7.33 9.17
N GLU A 30 -18.04 -6.71 10.33
CA GLU A 30 -17.86 -5.26 10.52
C GLU A 30 -16.45 -4.78 10.17
N MET A 31 -15.40 -5.55 10.50
CA MET A 31 -14.02 -5.20 10.12
C MET A 31 -13.83 -5.27 8.61
N VAL A 32 -14.43 -6.26 7.96
CA VAL A 32 -14.39 -6.40 6.50
C VAL A 32 -15.11 -5.24 5.82
N GLU A 33 -16.28 -4.85 6.33
CA GLU A 33 -17.04 -3.69 5.82
C GLU A 33 -16.25 -2.38 5.97
N ARG A 34 -15.68 -2.12 7.15
CA ARG A 34 -14.82 -0.95 7.38
C ARG A 34 -13.62 -0.93 6.42
N TRP A 35 -12.98 -2.08 6.21
CA TRP A 35 -11.87 -2.22 5.27
C TRP A 35 -12.30 -1.96 3.82
N GLN A 36 -13.43 -2.51 3.38
CA GLN A 36 -13.98 -2.27 2.05
C GLN A 36 -14.29 -0.78 1.84
N ASP A 37 -14.86 -0.11 2.84
CA ASP A 37 -15.14 1.32 2.80
C ASP A 37 -13.87 2.15 2.65
N ALA A 38 -12.83 1.85 3.42
CA ALA A 38 -11.54 2.50 3.29
C ALA A 38 -10.90 2.24 1.92
N TYR A 39 -10.99 1.02 1.41
CA TYR A 39 -10.44 0.66 0.11
C TYR A 39 -11.17 1.37 -1.04
N ARG A 40 -12.50 1.55 -0.93
CA ARG A 40 -13.27 2.36 -1.89
C ARG A 40 -12.83 3.82 -1.87
N ARG A 41 -12.64 4.42 -0.69
CA ARG A 41 -12.13 5.80 -0.56
C ARG A 41 -10.72 5.95 -1.11
N PHE A 42 -9.86 4.96 -0.89
CA PHE A 42 -8.54 4.89 -1.51
C PHE A 42 -8.63 4.88 -3.04
N GLY A 43 -9.50 4.05 -3.62
CA GLY A 43 -9.74 4.03 -5.07
C GLY A 43 -10.18 5.39 -5.61
N GLN A 44 -11.10 6.07 -4.91
CA GLN A 44 -11.56 7.41 -5.27
C GLN A 44 -10.42 8.45 -5.20
N ALA A 45 -9.59 8.41 -4.16
CA ALA A 45 -8.42 9.27 -4.05
C ALA A 45 -7.41 9.01 -5.17
N TYR A 46 -7.13 7.73 -5.47
CA TYR A 46 -6.26 7.33 -6.57
C TYR A 46 -6.76 7.85 -7.92
N GLU A 47 -8.02 7.66 -8.25
CA GLU A 47 -8.63 8.23 -9.46
C GLU A 47 -8.59 9.77 -9.46
N GLY A 48 -8.77 10.40 -8.30
CA GLY A 48 -8.64 11.84 -8.12
C GLY A 48 -7.25 12.35 -8.44
N THR A 49 -6.19 11.65 -8.01
CA THR A 49 -4.80 12.04 -8.29
C THR A 49 -4.50 12.02 -9.80
N ALA A 50 -5.05 11.07 -10.56
CA ALA A 50 -4.85 10.99 -12.01
C ALA A 50 -5.51 12.15 -12.78
N LYS A 51 -6.53 12.81 -12.19
CA LYS A 51 -7.27 13.91 -12.80
C LYS A 51 -6.71 15.29 -12.44
N ARG A 52 -5.79 15.37 -11.48
CA ARG A 52 -5.22 16.63 -10.97
C ARG A 52 -3.80 16.86 -11.51
N PRO A 53 -3.33 18.12 -11.55
CA PRO A 53 -1.98 18.43 -11.98
C PRO A 53 -0.93 17.69 -11.13
N PRO A 54 0.20 17.26 -11.72
CA PRO A 54 1.33 16.78 -10.95
C PRO A 54 1.76 17.83 -9.92
N GLY A 55 1.98 17.40 -8.67
CA GLY A 55 2.33 18.30 -7.57
C GLY A 55 1.15 18.81 -6.75
N ASP A 56 -0.10 18.51 -7.11
CA ASP A 56 -1.27 18.92 -6.33
C ASP A 56 -1.20 18.40 -4.87
N VAL A 57 -0.96 19.34 -3.94
CA VAL A 57 -0.81 19.07 -2.50
C VAL A 57 -2.06 18.45 -1.90
N GLY A 58 -3.23 18.92 -2.32
CA GLY A 58 -4.51 18.41 -1.84
C GLY A 58 -4.69 16.94 -2.22
N ALA A 59 -4.40 16.60 -3.47
CA ALA A 59 -4.44 15.24 -3.99
C ALA A 59 -3.45 14.34 -3.26
N ALA A 60 -2.22 14.84 -3.04
CA ALA A 60 -1.19 14.10 -2.33
C ALA A 60 -1.58 13.85 -0.87
N LYS A 61 -2.21 14.82 -0.20
CA LYS A 61 -2.71 14.66 1.17
C LYS A 61 -3.88 13.66 1.23
N GLU A 62 -4.87 13.80 0.36
CA GLU A 62 -6.01 12.87 0.27
C GLU A 62 -5.53 11.43 0.07
N MET A 63 -4.54 11.23 -0.81
CA MET A 63 -3.97 9.92 -1.09
C MET A 63 -3.16 9.38 0.11
N ALA A 64 -2.41 10.24 0.81
CA ALA A 64 -1.70 9.85 2.03
C ALA A 64 -2.67 9.39 3.13
N ASP A 65 -3.72 10.17 3.38
CA ASP A 65 -4.72 9.87 4.41
C ASP A 65 -5.49 8.58 4.10
N ALA A 66 -5.91 8.40 2.83
CA ALA A 66 -6.58 7.18 2.41
C ALA A 66 -5.68 5.94 2.51
N SER A 67 -4.41 6.06 2.14
CA SER A 67 -3.42 4.97 2.26
C SER A 67 -3.19 4.58 3.73
N TRP A 68 -3.07 5.57 4.63
CA TRP A 68 -2.95 5.32 6.08
C TRP A 68 -4.16 4.57 6.63
N ASN A 69 -5.36 4.96 6.25
CA ASN A 69 -6.58 4.32 6.74
C ASN A 69 -6.65 2.84 6.33
N VAL A 70 -6.29 2.51 5.08
CA VAL A 70 -6.22 1.11 4.61
C VAL A 70 -5.15 0.32 5.37
N ALA A 71 -3.97 0.91 5.61
CA ALA A 71 -2.92 0.27 6.41
C ALA A 71 -3.37 -0.07 7.83
N VAL A 72 -4.03 0.88 8.52
CA VAL A 72 -4.55 0.68 9.87
C VAL A 72 -5.54 -0.48 9.91
N LEU A 73 -6.48 -0.54 8.95
CA LEU A 73 -7.47 -1.61 8.92
C LEU A 73 -6.87 -2.97 8.58
N TRP A 74 -5.82 -3.03 7.76
CA TRP A 74 -5.06 -4.27 7.59
C TRP A 74 -4.41 -4.75 8.89
N ARG A 75 -3.89 -3.83 9.73
CA ARG A 75 -3.35 -4.16 11.06
C ARG A 75 -4.43 -4.61 12.04
N GLU A 76 -5.60 -3.96 12.01
CA GLU A 76 -6.74 -4.37 12.81
C GLU A 76 -7.16 -5.82 12.46
N ILE A 77 -7.30 -6.13 11.17
CA ILE A 77 -7.63 -7.49 10.71
C ILE A 77 -6.52 -8.47 11.13
N ALA A 78 -5.25 -8.11 10.97
CA ALA A 78 -4.10 -8.91 11.42
C ALA A 78 -4.10 -9.20 12.94
N GLY A 79 -4.75 -8.36 13.74
CA GLY A 79 -4.94 -8.57 15.18
C GLY A 79 -5.99 -9.62 15.53
N THR A 80 -6.73 -10.16 14.55
CA THR A 80 -7.74 -11.20 14.78
C THR A 80 -7.08 -12.50 15.27
N ALA A 81 -7.58 -13.04 16.38
CA ALA A 81 -7.04 -14.27 16.95
C ALA A 81 -7.29 -15.48 16.03
N GLY A 82 -6.31 -16.39 15.98
CA GLY A 82 -6.43 -17.66 15.26
C GLY A 82 -6.22 -17.60 13.75
N LEU A 83 -5.83 -16.44 13.20
CA LEU A 83 -5.42 -16.37 11.79
C LEU A 83 -4.20 -17.27 11.55
N PRO A 84 -4.17 -18.05 10.46
CA PRO A 84 -2.99 -18.84 10.12
C PRO A 84 -1.81 -17.91 9.79
N TRP A 85 -0.60 -18.35 10.13
CA TRP A 85 0.61 -17.52 10.06
C TRP A 85 0.85 -16.88 8.68
N TRP A 86 0.52 -17.59 7.60
CA TRP A 86 0.70 -17.09 6.23
C TRP A 86 -0.27 -15.95 5.90
N LEU A 87 -1.49 -16.00 6.44
CA LEU A 87 -2.47 -14.93 6.29
C LEU A 87 -2.03 -13.71 7.10
N LEU A 88 -1.62 -13.93 8.35
CA LEU A 88 -1.04 -12.88 9.19
C LEU A 88 0.15 -12.19 8.50
N ALA A 89 1.05 -12.96 7.88
CA ALA A 89 2.17 -12.42 7.13
C ALA A 89 1.72 -11.57 5.93
N GLY A 90 0.74 -12.06 5.15
CA GLY A 90 0.17 -11.32 4.01
C GLY A 90 -0.50 -10.02 4.42
N LEU A 91 -1.30 -10.03 5.48
CA LEU A 91 -1.98 -8.84 6.02
C LEU A 91 -0.96 -7.78 6.50
N ASN A 92 0.09 -8.21 7.21
CA ASN A 92 1.14 -7.32 7.66
C ASN A 92 1.96 -6.74 6.50
N ALA A 93 2.28 -7.55 5.49
CA ALA A 93 2.97 -7.08 4.29
C ALA A 93 2.12 -6.05 3.52
N ALA A 94 0.82 -6.30 3.37
CA ALA A 94 -0.11 -5.36 2.77
C ALA A 94 -0.17 -4.05 3.56
N ALA A 95 -0.31 -4.12 4.89
CA ALA A 95 -0.27 -2.93 5.74
C ALA A 95 1.01 -2.11 5.52
N GLN A 96 2.18 -2.75 5.58
CA GLN A 96 3.47 -2.09 5.37
C GLN A 96 3.58 -1.39 4.01
N ALA A 97 3.05 -2.00 2.94
CA ALA A 97 3.05 -1.40 1.61
C ALA A 97 2.21 -0.10 1.58
N PHE A 98 1.02 -0.12 2.20
CA PHE A 98 0.19 1.07 2.32
C PHE A 98 0.79 2.13 3.26
N GLU A 99 1.45 1.73 4.35
CA GLU A 99 2.19 2.66 5.23
C GLU A 99 3.31 3.37 4.46
N GLN A 100 4.06 2.63 3.63
CA GLN A 100 5.11 3.21 2.80
C GLN A 100 4.51 4.17 1.76
N GLN A 101 3.47 3.75 1.06
CA GLN A 101 2.77 4.60 0.11
C GLN A 101 2.24 5.88 0.77
N ALA A 102 1.67 5.77 1.97
CA ALA A 102 1.18 6.92 2.73
C ALA A 102 2.31 7.90 3.09
N ARG A 103 3.48 7.39 3.51
CA ARG A 103 4.67 8.21 3.75
C ARG A 103 5.16 8.91 2.49
N ASP A 104 5.19 8.22 1.36
CA ASP A 104 5.64 8.79 0.09
C ASP A 104 4.71 9.92 -0.38
N TRP A 105 3.40 9.71 -0.30
CA TRP A 105 2.41 10.75 -0.63
C TRP A 105 2.42 11.92 0.37
N HIS A 106 2.62 11.64 1.65
CA HIS A 106 2.79 12.67 2.65
C HIS A 106 4.07 13.49 2.40
N ALA A 107 5.16 12.89 1.91
CA ALA A 107 6.35 13.66 1.53
C ALA A 107 6.03 14.62 0.37
N ARG A 108 5.29 14.15 -0.63
CA ARG A 108 4.87 14.98 -1.79
C ARG A 108 3.98 16.16 -1.39
N SER A 109 3.09 15.97 -0.42
CA SER A 109 2.22 17.06 0.06
C SER A 109 2.97 18.15 0.83
N ARG A 110 4.21 17.89 1.28
CA ARG A 110 5.07 18.86 1.95
C ARG A 110 6.00 19.62 0.99
N ILE A 111 6.41 19.00 -0.11
CA ILE A 111 7.40 19.59 -1.04
C ILE A 111 6.91 20.90 -1.67
N ASP A 112 5.62 21.05 -1.95
CA ASP A 112 5.08 22.29 -2.54
C ASP A 112 5.06 23.49 -1.54
N VAL A 113 5.23 23.22 -0.24
CA VAL A 113 5.38 24.27 0.79
C VAL A 113 6.81 24.82 0.81
N ASP A 114 7.80 23.98 0.47
CA ASP A 114 9.23 24.33 0.49
C ASP A 114 9.76 24.76 -0.88
N VAL A 115 9.02 24.50 -1.96
CA VAL A 115 9.33 24.98 -3.31
C VAL A 115 8.66 26.35 -3.56
N ILE A 116 9.16 27.37 -2.88
CA ILE A 116 9.37 28.67 -3.55
C ILE A 116 10.88 28.92 -3.67
N PRO A 117 11.54 28.46 -4.74
CA PRO A 117 12.87 28.88 -5.11
C PRO A 117 12.79 29.61 -6.46
N GLY A 118 12.92 30.93 -6.42
CA GLY A 118 13.46 31.68 -7.55
C GLY A 118 12.47 32.23 -8.57
N HIS A 119 11.63 33.18 -8.17
CA HIS A 119 11.33 34.30 -9.07
C HIS A 119 12.62 35.12 -9.19
N PRO A 120 13.35 35.11 -10.32
CA PRO A 120 14.56 35.90 -10.45
C PRO A 120 14.11 37.35 -10.59
N ARG A 121 14.42 38.21 -9.61
CA ARG A 121 14.37 39.66 -9.83
C ARG A 121 15.40 39.95 -10.93
N ALA A 122 14.92 40.21 -12.14
CA ALA A 122 15.75 40.62 -13.26
C ALA A 122 16.51 41.90 -12.86
N ARG A 123 17.79 41.73 -12.47
CA ARG A 123 18.71 42.85 -12.30
C ARG A 123 19.03 43.36 -13.70
N ARG A 124 18.31 44.38 -14.14
CA ARG A 124 18.68 45.20 -15.31
C ARG A 124 20.03 45.85 -14.99
N ASP A 125 21.09 45.23 -15.46
CA ASP A 125 22.40 45.87 -15.57
C ASP A 125 22.52 46.41 -16.99
N SER A 126 21.94 47.58 -17.23
CA SER A 126 22.18 48.35 -18.45
C SER A 126 23.48 49.14 -18.22
N GLY A 127 24.58 48.46 -18.55
CA GLY A 127 25.94 48.98 -18.47
C GLY A 127 26.11 50.26 -19.27
N ARG A 128 26.78 51.22 -18.63
CA ARG A 128 27.44 52.35 -19.28
C ARG A 128 28.47 51.83 -20.28
N ARG A 129 28.40 52.34 -21.50
CA ARG A 129 29.58 52.75 -22.28
C ARG A 129 29.30 54.14 -22.83
#